data_AF-A0A7C1BRG5-F1
#
_entry.id   AF-A0A7C1BRG5-F1
#
_cell.length_a   1.000
_cell.length_b   1.000
_cell.length_c   1.000
_cell.angle_alpha   90.00
_cell.angle_beta   90.00
_cell.angle_gamma   90.00
#
_symmetry.space_group_name_H-M   'P 1'
#
loop_
_entity.id
_entity.type
_entity.pdbx_description
1 polymer ?
#
loop_
_entity_poly.entity_id
_entity_poly.type
_entity_poly.pdbx_seq_one_letter_code
_entity_poly.pdbx_strand_id
1 'polypeptide(L)'
;MTGIEKVERAIIVGVALLHRDRREVERSLDELALLAETAGAQVVRRIVQERGRPDPAFYIGRGKAHSLASDSGSLGVDLIIFDEDLSPAQIKNLERVTKVKIVDRSGLILDIFARRARSREAKIQVELAQLQHLLPRLTRQWSHLSR
;
A
#
# COMPACT_ATOMS: atom_id res chain seq x y z
N MET A 1 -24.96 -16.98 -9.60
CA MET A 1 -24.18 -16.06 -10.47
C MET A 1 -22.76 -16.05 -9.94
N THR A 2 -21.88 -16.87 -10.50
CA THR A 2 -20.46 -16.93 -10.13
C THR A 2 -19.75 -15.71 -10.69
N GLY A 3 -19.76 -14.61 -9.94
CA GLY A 3 -18.86 -13.50 -10.21
C GLY A 3 -17.45 -13.99 -9.92
N ILE A 4 -16.65 -14.21 -10.95
CA ILE A 4 -15.21 -14.41 -10.78
C ILE A 4 -14.70 -13.10 -10.18
N GLU A 5 -14.36 -13.09 -8.89
CA GLU A 5 -13.67 -11.96 -8.29
C GLU A 5 -12.38 -11.72 -9.09
N LYS A 6 -12.26 -10.55 -9.69
CA LYS A 6 -11.07 -10.18 -10.46
C LYS A 6 -9.90 -10.14 -9.48
N VAL A 7 -8.91 -11.00 -9.69
CA VAL A 7 -7.65 -11.00 -8.93
C VAL A 7 -6.95 -9.65 -9.18
N GLU A 8 -6.78 -8.86 -8.12
CA GLU A 8 -6.07 -7.59 -8.21
C GLU A 8 -4.59 -7.84 -8.52
N ARG A 9 -4.09 -7.26 -9.61
CA ARG A 9 -2.66 -7.34 -9.95
C ARG A 9 -1.90 -6.29 -9.17
N ALA A 10 -0.90 -6.71 -8.40
CA ALA A 10 -0.18 -5.86 -7.44
C ALA A 10 1.29 -5.67 -7.77
N ILE A 11 1.80 -4.44 -7.59
CA ILE A 11 3.23 -4.18 -7.43
C ILE A 11 3.53 -4.03 -5.95
N ILE A 12 4.57 -4.70 -5.46
CA ILE A 12 5.08 -4.49 -4.09
C ILE A 12 6.33 -3.61 -4.10
N VAL A 13 6.43 -2.68 -3.15
CA VAL A 13 7.46 -1.65 -3.10
C VAL A 13 8.11 -1.58 -1.72
N GLY A 14 9.43 -1.77 -1.67
CA GLY A 14 10.24 -1.62 -0.47
C GLY A 14 11.28 -0.52 -0.62
N VAL A 15 11.68 0.10 0.50
CA VAL A 15 12.70 1.16 0.52
C VAL A 15 13.83 0.78 1.46
N ALA A 16 15.04 0.71 0.91
CA ALA A 16 16.27 0.54 1.67
C ALA A 16 16.82 1.91 2.06
N LEU A 17 16.70 2.25 3.34
CA LEU A 17 17.27 3.46 3.92
C LEU A 17 18.75 3.23 4.30
N LEU A 18 19.55 4.29 4.52
CA LEU A 18 21.01 4.24 4.72
C LEU A 18 21.53 3.20 5.73
N HIS A 19 20.71 2.76 6.68
CA HIS A 19 21.08 1.83 7.74
C HIS A 19 20.37 0.48 7.67
N ARG A 20 19.58 0.25 6.62
CA ARG A 20 18.85 -1.01 6.43
C ARG A 20 19.49 -1.78 5.29
N ASP A 21 19.92 -3.01 5.58
CA ASP A 21 20.51 -3.88 4.55
C ASP A 21 19.45 -4.18 3.49
N ARG A 22 19.83 -4.09 2.21
CA ARG A 22 18.96 -4.44 1.09
C ARG A 22 18.36 -5.85 1.23
N ARG A 23 19.12 -6.81 1.77
CA ARG A 23 18.66 -8.18 2.05
C ARG A 23 17.54 -8.22 3.08
N GLU A 24 17.53 -7.30 4.06
CA GLU A 24 16.43 -7.19 5.02
C GLU A 24 15.17 -6.68 4.35
N VAL A 25 15.29 -5.66 3.50
CA VAL A 25 14.15 -5.16 2.70
C VAL A 25 13.62 -6.26 1.79
N GLU A 26 14.53 -7.05 1.20
CA GLU A 26 14.12 -8.15 0.36
C GLU A 26 13.35 -9.23 1.15
N ARG A 27 13.85 -9.67 2.32
CA ARG A 27 13.09 -10.59 3.19
C ARG A 27 11.72 -10.03 3.59
N SER A 28 11.66 -8.74 3.90
CA SER A 28 10.42 -8.04 4.26
C SER A 28 9.41 -8.05 3.10
N LEU A 29 9.89 -7.87 1.87
CA LEU A 29 9.05 -7.94 0.69
C LEU A 29 8.62 -9.37 0.33
N ASP A 30 9.37 -10.40 0.73
CA ASP A 30 8.94 -11.80 0.58
C ASP A 30 7.73 -12.08 1.49
N GLU A 31 7.78 -11.59 2.74
CA GLU A 31 6.64 -11.60 3.65
C GLU A 31 5.46 -10.79 3.07
N LEU A 32 5.71 -9.59 2.56
CA LEU A 32 4.67 -8.74 1.98
C LEU A 32 3.97 -9.41 0.79
N ALA A 33 4.71 -10.17 -0.02
CA ALA A 33 4.13 -10.94 -1.12
C ALA A 33 3.15 -12.00 -0.59
N LEU A 34 3.52 -12.75 0.45
CA LEU A 34 2.64 -13.74 1.08
C LEU A 34 1.39 -13.10 1.70
N LEU A 35 1.52 -11.91 2.29
CA LEU A 35 0.38 -11.14 2.80
C LEU A 35 -0.55 -10.70 1.66
N ALA A 36 0.01 -10.20 0.56
CA ALA A 36 -0.75 -9.78 -0.61
C ALA A 36 -1.53 -10.95 -1.23
N GLU A 37 -0.88 -12.11 -1.38
CA GLU A 37 -1.52 -13.35 -1.84
C GLU A 37 -2.62 -13.82 -0.88
N THR A 38 -2.38 -13.73 0.43
CA THR A 38 -3.38 -14.01 1.46
C THR A 38 -4.60 -13.09 1.36
N ALA A 39 -4.39 -11.85 0.92
CA ALA A 39 -5.45 -10.88 0.62
C ALA A 39 -6.04 -11.04 -0.81
N GLY A 40 -5.68 -12.10 -1.54
CA GLY A 40 -6.22 -12.40 -2.87
C GLY A 40 -5.65 -11.55 -4.01
N ALA A 41 -4.54 -10.84 -3.79
CA ALA A 41 -3.82 -10.11 -4.84
C ALA A 41 -2.73 -10.98 -5.48
N GLN A 42 -2.48 -10.78 -6.77
CA GLN A 42 -1.37 -11.41 -7.49
C GLN A 42 -0.21 -10.42 -7.62
N VAL A 43 0.93 -10.71 -6.98
CA VAL A 43 2.13 -9.87 -7.14
C VAL A 43 2.74 -10.09 -8.53
N VAL A 44 2.72 -9.06 -9.37
CA VAL A 44 3.26 -9.11 -10.74
C VAL A 44 4.63 -8.47 -10.86
N ARG A 45 5.03 -7.65 -9.88
CA ARG A 45 6.36 -7.03 -9.84
C ARG A 45 6.75 -6.62 -8.43
N ARG A 46 8.05 -6.67 -8.19
CA ARG A 46 8.71 -6.19 -6.98
C ARG A 46 9.64 -5.04 -7.31
N ILE A 47 9.64 -4.02 -6.47
CA ILE A 47 10.51 -2.85 -6.60
C ILE A 47 11.20 -2.59 -5.26
N VAL A 48 12.53 -2.49 -5.29
CA VAL A 48 13.32 -1.98 -4.17
C VAL A 48 13.92 -0.63 -4.59
N GLN A 49 13.78 0.37 -3.74
CA GLN A 49 14.38 1.70 -3.95
C GLN A 49 15.35 2.02 -2.81
N GLU A 50 16.61 2.33 -3.16
CA GLU A 50 17.61 2.78 -2.19
C GLU A 50 17.53 4.29 -2.01
N ARG A 51 17.54 4.78 -0.76
CA ARG A 51 17.48 6.23 -0.44
C ARG A 51 18.19 6.59 0.85
N GLY A 52 18.68 7.83 0.91
CA GLY A 52 19.16 8.46 2.14
C GLY A 52 18.10 8.55 3.24
N ARG A 53 16.91 9.01 2.84
CA ARG A 53 15.76 9.27 3.69
C ARG A 53 14.46 9.19 2.87
N PRO A 54 13.31 8.95 3.51
CA PRO A 54 12.03 9.04 2.85
C PRO A 54 11.80 10.42 2.22
N ASP A 55 11.25 10.43 1.01
CA ASP A 55 10.76 11.66 0.40
C ASP A 55 9.43 12.08 1.06
N PRO A 56 9.28 13.34 1.51
CA PRO A 56 8.06 13.77 2.21
C PRO A 56 6.81 13.75 1.32
N ALA A 57 6.97 13.82 0.00
CA ALA A 57 5.86 13.84 -0.94
C ALA A 57 5.54 12.47 -1.53
N PHE A 58 6.53 11.61 -1.78
CA PHE A 58 6.36 10.35 -2.51
C PHE A 58 6.96 9.12 -1.82
N TYR A 59 7.62 9.26 -0.67
CA TYR A 59 8.38 8.22 0.03
C TYR A 59 9.60 7.69 -0.78
N ILE A 60 9.37 7.12 -1.96
CA ILE A 60 10.37 6.63 -2.93
C ILE A 60 11.02 7.75 -3.77
N GLY A 61 10.49 8.97 -3.69
CA GLY A 61 10.93 10.13 -4.44
C GLY A 61 10.27 10.28 -5.81
N ARG A 62 10.29 11.51 -6.34
CA ARG A 62 9.54 11.90 -7.55
C ARG A 62 9.90 11.07 -8.78
N GLY A 63 11.19 10.90 -9.10
CA GLY A 63 11.62 10.17 -10.29
C GLY A 63 11.11 8.73 -10.29
N LYS A 64 11.30 8.03 -9.15
CA LYS A 64 10.83 6.65 -9.00
C LYS A 64 9.31 6.54 -9.04
N ALA A 65 8.57 7.52 -8.51
CA ALA A 65 7.12 7.54 -8.60
C ALA A 65 6.62 7.63 -10.07
N HIS A 66 7.32 8.35 -10.95
CA HIS A 66 6.97 8.40 -12.37
C HIS A 66 7.33 7.10 -13.10
N SER A 67 8.47 6.47 -12.77
CA SER A 67 8.79 5.13 -13.25
C SER A 67 7.73 4.12 -12.82
N LEU A 68 7.30 4.18 -11.55
CA LEU A 68 6.25 3.33 -11.01
C LEU A 68 4.91 3.52 -11.73
N ALA A 69 4.55 4.76 -12.10
CA ALA A 69 3.35 5.02 -12.92
C ALA A 69 3.44 4.37 -14.30
N SER A 70 4.62 4.45 -14.94
CA SER A 70 4.86 3.82 -16.24
C SER A 70 4.78 2.30 -16.15
N ASP A 71 5.41 1.72 -15.13
CA ASP A 71 5.34 0.28 -14.84
C ASP A 71 3.90 -0.18 -14.62
N SER A 72 3.13 0.59 -13.84
CA SER A 72 1.73 0.27 -13.52
C SER A 72 0.82 0.27 -14.75
N GLY A 73 0.97 1.27 -15.63
CA GLY A 73 0.23 1.34 -16.89
C GLY A 73 0.59 0.21 -17.84
N SER A 74 1.88 -0.12 -17.97
CA SER A 74 2.36 -1.19 -18.85
C SER A 74 1.94 -2.59 -18.40
N LEU A 75 1.88 -2.83 -17.09
CA LEU A 75 1.59 -4.13 -16.50
C LEU A 75 0.11 -4.33 -16.16
N GLY A 76 -0.73 -3.30 -16.37
CA GLY A 76 -2.16 -3.34 -16.03
C GLY A 76 -2.38 -3.65 -14.55
N VAL A 77 -1.73 -2.86 -13.68
CA VAL A 77 -1.72 -3.06 -12.22
C VAL A 77 -2.92 -2.35 -11.59
N ASP A 78 -3.63 -3.04 -10.71
CA ASP A 78 -4.80 -2.51 -10.00
C ASP A 78 -4.42 -1.96 -8.61
N LEU A 79 -3.31 -2.43 -8.05
CA LEU A 79 -2.90 -2.14 -6.67
C LEU A 79 -1.38 -1.96 -6.56
N ILE A 80 -0.92 -0.99 -5.75
CA ILE A 80 0.47 -0.90 -5.34
C ILE A 80 0.54 -0.96 -3.82
N ILE A 81 1.35 -1.88 -3.30
CA ILE A 81 1.50 -2.14 -1.89
C ILE A 81 2.89 -1.70 -1.45
N PHE A 82 2.95 -0.77 -0.49
CA PHE A 82 4.19 -0.35 0.14
C PHE A 82 4.45 -1.17 1.41
N ASP A 83 5.69 -1.59 1.57
CA ASP A 83 6.14 -2.34 2.74
C ASP A 83 6.13 -1.52 4.04
N GLU A 84 6.15 -0.19 3.90
CA GLU A 84 6.27 0.77 4.98
C GLU A 84 5.01 1.63 5.05
N ASP A 85 4.67 2.12 6.24
CA ASP A 85 3.52 2.99 6.43
C ASP A 85 3.72 4.33 5.72
N LEU A 86 2.67 4.76 5.02
CA LEU A 86 2.67 5.98 4.25
C LEU A 86 1.81 7.05 4.92
N SER A 87 2.33 8.27 4.98
CA SER A 87 1.52 9.41 5.39
C SER A 87 0.37 9.66 4.39
N PRO A 88 -0.74 10.27 4.84
CA PRO A 88 -1.86 10.63 3.96
C PRO A 88 -1.45 11.42 2.71
N ALA A 89 -0.46 12.32 2.86
CA ALA A 89 0.04 13.12 1.74
C ALA A 89 0.78 12.27 0.71
N GLN A 90 1.60 11.31 1.17
CA GLN A 90 2.33 10.39 0.29
C GLN A 90 1.38 9.51 -0.51
N ILE A 91 0.37 8.90 0.14
CA ILE A 91 -0.67 8.12 -0.54
C ILE A 91 -1.35 8.95 -1.63
N LYS A 92 -1.90 10.12 -1.27
CA LYS A 92 -2.61 11.00 -2.22
C LYS A 92 -1.73 11.43 -3.40
N ASN A 93 -0.43 11.66 -3.16
CA ASN A 93 0.50 12.06 -4.22
C ASN A 93 0.84 10.89 -5.14
N LEU A 94 1.10 9.71 -4.57
CA LEU A 94 1.37 8.48 -5.34
C LEU A 94 0.16 8.10 -6.18
N GLU A 95 -1.05 8.02 -5.61
CA GLU A 95 -2.30 7.74 -6.34
C GLU A 95 -2.52 8.72 -7.50
N ARG A 96 -2.23 10.01 -7.28
CA ARG A 96 -2.40 11.03 -8.34
C ARG A 96 -1.46 10.80 -9.52
N VAL A 97 -0.23 10.36 -9.24
CA VAL A 97 0.80 10.15 -10.26
C VAL A 97 0.64 8.78 -10.94
N THR A 98 0.36 7.72 -10.18
CA THR A 98 0.23 6.35 -10.71
C THR A 98 -1.15 6.06 -11.29
N LYS A 99 -2.19 6.77 -10.83
CA LYS A 99 -3.61 6.46 -11.11
C LYS A 99 -4.05 5.08 -10.61
N VAL A 100 -3.30 4.51 -9.67
CA VAL A 100 -3.52 3.18 -9.09
C VAL A 100 -3.73 3.32 -7.59
N LYS A 101 -4.58 2.46 -7.02
CA LYS A 101 -4.82 2.39 -5.57
C LYS A 101 -3.53 2.11 -4.83
N ILE A 102 -3.25 2.88 -3.78
CA ILE A 102 -2.06 2.69 -2.94
C ILE A 102 -2.50 2.15 -1.58
N VAL A 103 -1.86 1.07 -1.14
CA VAL A 103 -2.03 0.48 0.20
C VAL A 103 -0.66 0.38 0.84
N ASP A 104 -0.56 0.64 2.15
CA ASP A 104 0.62 0.33 2.93
C ASP A 104 0.45 -0.96 3.73
N ARG A 105 1.55 -1.45 4.32
CA ARG A 105 1.59 -2.72 5.06
C ARG A 105 0.51 -2.77 6.14
N SER A 106 0.33 -1.72 6.93
CA SER A 106 -0.74 -1.66 7.94
C SER A 106 -2.13 -1.80 7.32
N GLY A 107 -2.41 -1.08 6.23
CA GLY A 107 -3.68 -1.20 5.51
C GLY A 107 -3.95 -2.61 5.00
N LEU A 108 -2.94 -3.28 4.44
CA LEU A 108 -3.04 -4.67 3.97
C LEU A 108 -3.35 -5.63 5.12
N ILE A 109 -2.64 -5.52 6.24
CA ILE A 109 -2.83 -6.38 7.41
C ILE A 109 -4.24 -6.22 7.99
N LEU A 110 -4.72 -4.98 8.09
CA LEU A 110 -6.08 -4.70 8.56
C LEU A 110 -7.15 -5.29 7.64
N ASP A 111 -6.95 -5.28 6.33
CA ASP A 111 -7.85 -5.91 5.37
C ASP A 111 -7.88 -7.45 5.54
N ILE A 112 -6.72 -8.08 5.71
CA ILE A 112 -6.62 -9.52 6.01
C ILE A 112 -7.36 -9.86 7.30
N PHE A 113 -7.19 -9.06 8.36
CA PHE A 113 -7.91 -9.27 9.62
C PHE A 113 -9.41 -9.06 9.47
N ALA A 114 -9.86 -8.07 8.71
CA ALA A 114 -11.28 -7.83 8.48
C ALA A 114 -11.95 -9.03 7.79
N ARG A 115 -11.27 -9.63 6.80
CA ARG A 115 -11.74 -10.84 6.11
C ARG A 115 -11.77 -12.08 7.02
N ARG A 116 -10.90 -12.14 8.03
CA ARG A 116 -10.78 -13.30 8.95
C ARG A 116 -11.60 -13.16 10.24
N ALA A 117 -11.99 -11.96 10.64
CA ALA A 117 -12.70 -11.71 11.89
C ALA A 117 -14.09 -12.39 11.92
N ARG A 118 -14.23 -13.43 12.76
CA ARG A 118 -15.48 -14.20 12.89
C ARG A 118 -16.32 -13.79 14.09
N SER A 119 -15.70 -13.57 15.25
CA SER A 119 -16.41 -13.17 16.47
C SER A 119 -16.82 -11.70 16.44
N ARG A 120 -17.82 -11.34 17.24
CA ARG A 120 -18.29 -9.95 17.36
C ARG A 120 -17.19 -9.03 17.91
N GLU A 121 -16.47 -9.46 18.94
CA GLU A 121 -15.36 -8.71 19.52
C GLU A 121 -14.22 -8.50 18.51
N ALA A 122 -13.83 -9.54 17.77
CA ALA A 122 -12.78 -9.42 16.76
C ALA A 122 -13.18 -8.43 15.65
N LYS A 123 -14.43 -8.48 15.20
CA LYS A 123 -14.95 -7.53 14.20
C LYS A 123 -14.88 -6.09 14.71
N ILE A 124 -15.30 -5.84 15.94
CA ILE A 124 -15.28 -4.50 16.56
C ILE A 124 -13.84 -3.99 16.68
N GLN A 125 -12.90 -4.82 17.13
CA GLN A 125 -11.49 -4.44 17.27
C GLN A 125 -10.86 -4.10 15.92
N VAL A 126 -11.12 -4.90 14.89
CA VAL A 126 -10.61 -4.64 13.55
C VAL A 126 -11.24 -3.37 12.96
N GLU A 127 -12.54 -3.19 13.11
CA GLU A 127 -13.24 -1.99 12.64
C GLU A 127 -12.70 -0.73 13.33
N LEU A 128 -12.48 -0.78 14.65
CA LEU A 128 -11.85 0.32 15.39
C LEU A 128 -10.45 0.63 14.85
N ALA A 129 -9.63 -0.39 14.61
CA ALA A 129 -8.29 -0.23 14.07
C ALA A 129 -8.32 0.35 12.64
N GLN A 130 -9.26 -0.08 11.81
CA GLN A 130 -9.49 0.49 10.48
C GLN A 130 -9.90 1.96 10.57
N LEU A 131 -10.82 2.33 11.46
CA LEU A 131 -11.22 3.72 11.68
C LEU A 131 -10.05 4.59 12.15
N GLN A 132 -9.24 4.10 13.09
CA GLN A 132 -8.04 4.80 13.56
C GLN A 132 -7.02 5.00 12.44
N HIS A 133 -6.83 4.00 11.58
CA HIS A 133 -5.94 4.08 10.42
C HIS A 133 -6.47 5.04 9.33
N LEU A 134 -7.79 5.11 9.14
CA LEU A 134 -8.43 5.97 8.15
C LEU A 134 -8.57 7.43 8.60
N LEU A 135 -8.76 7.69 9.90
CA LEU A 135 -8.97 9.02 10.47
C LEU A 135 -7.93 10.08 10.00
N PRO A 136 -6.60 9.83 10.08
CA PRO A 136 -5.60 10.80 9.59
C PRO A 136 -5.66 10.99 8.07
N ARG A 137 -6.23 10.04 7.32
CA ARG A 137 -6.36 10.09 5.86
C ARG A 137 -7.58 10.89 5.40
N LEU A 138 -8.66 10.85 6.18
CA LEU A 138 -9.91 11.56 5.89
C LEU A 138 -9.88 13.04 6.31
N THR A 139 -9.25 13.37 7.43
CA THR A 139 -9.22 14.73 8.01
C THR A 139 -8.69 15.82 7.06
N ARG A 140 -7.81 15.48 6.10
CA ARG A 140 -7.34 16.42 5.07
C ARG A 140 -8.19 16.50 3.80
N GLN A 141 -9.25 15.71 3.66
CA GLN A 141 -10.24 15.87 2.59
C GLN A 141 -11.27 16.96 2.91
N TRP A 142 -11.53 17.23 4.20
CA TRP A 142 -12.50 18.24 4.66
C TRP A 142 -12.15 19.66 4.24
N SER A 143 -10.86 20.00 4.05
CA SER A 143 -10.46 21.33 3.57
C SER A 143 -10.93 21.65 2.15
N HIS A 144 -11.35 20.64 1.37
CA HIS A 144 -11.94 20.80 0.04
C HIS A 144 -13.48 20.80 0.04
N LEU A 145 -14.12 20.31 1.11
CA LEU A 145 -15.59 20.27 1.26
C LEU A 145 -16.15 21.46 2.05
N SER A 146 -15.28 22.26 2.65
CA SER A 146 -15.64 23.44 3.44
C SER A 146 -15.48 24.77 2.68
N ARG A 147 -15.62 24.76 1.34
CA ARG A 147 -15.63 25.96 0.50
C ARG A 147 -16.82 25.97 -0.43
#